data_AF-A0A3E0WLP8-F1
#
_entry.id   AF-A0A3E0WLP8-F1
#
_cell.length_a   1.000
_cell.length_b   1.000
_cell.length_c   1.000
_cell.angle_alpha   90.00
_cell.angle_beta   90.00
_cell.angle_gamma   90.00
#
_symmetry.space_group_name_H-M   'P 1'
#
loop_
_entity.id
_entity.type
_entity.pdbx_description
1 polymer ?
#
loop_
_entity_poly.entity_id
_entity_poly.type
_entity_poly.pdbx_seq_one_letter_code
_entity_poly.pdbx_strand_id
1 'polypeptide(L)'
;MKASEEESKQFDKALDTFIELYNNMEADAPLISFTDDVVEQIEAAKQVYGEALVHEKINSIVREALSLVALTKDRQETESQA
;
A
#
# COMPACT_ATOMS: atom_id res chain seq x y z
N MET A 1 -21.97 41.07 0.99
CA MET A 1 -21.20 41.37 2.21
C MET A 1 -19.87 40.65 2.05
N LYS A 2 -18.74 41.34 2.19
CA LYS A 2 -17.43 40.68 2.23
C LYS A 2 -17.25 40.15 3.65
N ALA A 3 -16.87 38.89 3.79
CA ALA A 3 -16.57 38.29 5.08
C ALA A 3 -15.52 39.15 5.81
N SER A 4 -15.66 39.30 7.13
CA SER A 4 -14.65 39.97 7.93
C SER A 4 -13.32 39.19 7.84
N GLU A 5 -12.19 39.85 8.08
CA GLU A 5 -10.89 39.15 8.08
C GLU A 5 -10.84 37.99 9.10
N GLU A 6 -11.64 38.06 10.17
CA GLU A 6 -11.77 36.97 11.14
C GLU A 6 -12.55 35.79 10.59
N GLU A 7 -13.64 36.05 9.86
CA GLU A 7 -14.46 35.02 9.22
C GLU A 7 -13.67 34.29 8.12
N SER A 8 -12.87 35.02 7.32
CA SER A 8 -11.98 34.42 6.32
C SER A 8 -10.92 33.52 6.97
N LYS A 9 -10.29 33.97 8.07
CA LYS A 9 -9.29 33.14 8.78
C LYS A 9 -9.89 31.89 9.41
N GLN A 10 -11.12 31.98 9.95
CA GLN A 10 -11.83 30.81 10.45
C GLN A 10 -12.16 29.82 9.34
N PHE A 11 -12.54 30.33 8.17
CA PHE A 11 -12.83 29.50 7.00
C PHE A 11 -11.56 28.82 6.45
N ASP A 12 -10.44 29.54 6.35
CA ASP A 12 -9.16 28.98 5.93
C ASP A 12 -8.71 27.84 6.86
N LYS A 13 -8.82 28.03 8.17
CA LYS A 13 -8.49 26.98 9.16
C LYS A 13 -9.40 25.76 9.05
N ALA A 14 -10.69 25.97 8.74
CA ALA A 14 -11.63 24.88 8.52
C ALA A 14 -11.30 24.08 7.25
N LEU A 15 -10.84 24.75 6.20
CA LEU A 15 -10.35 24.11 4.98
C LEU A 15 -9.10 23.27 5.22
N ASP A 16 -8.13 23.78 5.98
CA ASP A 16 -6.93 23.02 6.34
C ASP A 16 -7.30 21.73 7.10
N THR A 17 -8.23 21.84 8.05
CA THR A 17 -8.73 20.68 8.80
C THR A 17 -9.44 19.66 7.89
N PHE A 18 -10.18 20.15 6.89
CA PHE A 18 -10.85 19.30 5.91
C PHE A 18 -9.85 18.56 5.02
N ILE A 19 -8.76 19.22 4.61
CA ILE A 19 -7.68 18.60 3.82
C ILE A 19 -6.96 17.54 4.65
N GLU A 20 -6.64 17.81 5.91
CA GLU A 20 -6.04 16.82 6.81
C GLU A 20 -6.94 15.60 7.01
N LEU A 21 -8.25 15.82 7.22
CA LEU A 21 -9.22 14.73 7.31
C LEU A 21 -9.29 13.93 6.01
N TYR A 22 -9.29 14.57 4.85
CA TYR A 22 -9.30 13.91 3.55
C TYR A 22 -8.04 13.05 3.34
N ASN A 23 -6.86 13.59 3.64
CA ASN A 23 -5.60 12.86 3.54
C ASN A 23 -5.54 11.67 4.51
N ASN A 24 -6.08 11.82 5.73
CA ASN A 24 -6.17 10.73 6.69
C ASN A 24 -7.25 9.69 6.32
N MET A 25 -8.24 10.08 5.51
CA MET A 25 -9.25 9.18 4.93
C MET A 25 -8.73 8.44 3.70
N GLU A 26 -7.67 8.94 3.05
CA GLU A 26 -6.89 8.18 2.08
C GLU A 26 -6.12 7.11 2.85
N ALA A 27 -6.80 5.99 3.12
CA ALA A 27 -6.20 4.85 3.77
C ALA A 27 -4.93 4.46 3.00
N ASP A 28 -3.79 4.45 3.68
CA ASP A 28 -2.55 3.85 3.18
C ASP A 28 -2.86 2.37 2.95
N ALA A 29 -3.39 2.05 1.77
CA ALA A 29 -3.73 0.69 1.40
C ALA A 29 -2.40 -0.03 1.20
N PRO A 30 -2.02 -0.97 2.08
CA PRO A 30 -0.77 -1.67 1.91
C PRO A 30 -0.83 -2.43 0.59
N LEU A 31 0.25 -2.34 -0.20
CA LEU A 31 0.34 -3.00 -1.52
C LEU A 31 -0.03 -4.49 -1.42
N ILE A 32 0.33 -5.12 -0.29
CA ILE A 32 -0.06 -6.47 0.11
C ILE A 32 -0.36 -6.46 1.61
N SER A 33 -1.50 -7.04 2.00
CA SER A 33 -1.79 -7.38 3.40
C SER A 33 -1.27 -8.78 3.70
N PHE A 34 -0.24 -8.87 4.53
CA PHE A 34 0.24 -10.14 5.07
C PHE A 34 -0.60 -10.53 6.29
N THR A 35 -0.68 -11.82 6.59
CA THR A 35 -1.25 -12.30 7.84
C THR A 35 -0.31 -12.00 9.01
N ASP A 36 -0.86 -11.85 10.22
CA ASP A 36 -0.10 -11.42 11.41
C ASP A 36 1.11 -12.31 11.70
N ASP A 37 0.99 -13.63 11.47
CA ASP A 37 2.09 -14.59 11.64
C ASP A 37 3.26 -14.33 10.68
N VAL A 38 2.96 -13.94 9.44
CA VAL A 38 3.99 -13.60 8.45
C VAL A 38 4.64 -12.27 8.79
N VAL A 39 3.87 -11.30 9.30
CA VAL A 39 4.42 -10.01 9.75
C VAL A 39 5.41 -10.23 10.90
N GLU A 40 5.06 -11.01 11.92
CA GLU A 40 5.96 -11.34 13.02
C GLU A 40 7.25 -12.02 12.55
N GLN A 41 7.14 -12.94 11.60
CA GLN A 41 8.31 -13.61 11.02
C GLN A 41 9.20 -12.66 10.21
N ILE A 42 8.60 -11.72 9.47
CA ILE A 42 9.33 -10.69 8.73
C ILE A 42 10.08 -9.79 9.71
N GLU A 43 9.43 -9.34 10.79
CA GLU A 43 10.08 -8.52 11.81
C GLU A 43 11.25 -9.24 12.49
N ALA A 44 11.07 -10.50 12.88
CA ALA A 44 12.13 -11.32 13.43
C ALA A 44 13.29 -11.50 12.44
N ALA A 45 13.00 -11.75 11.16
CA ALA A 45 14.02 -11.88 10.12
C ALA A 45 14.79 -10.58 9.89
N LYS A 46 14.12 -9.42 9.92
CA LYS A 46 14.77 -8.10 9.77
C LYS A 46 15.75 -7.84 10.91
N GLN A 47 15.43 -8.27 12.13
CA GLN A 47 16.34 -8.14 13.28
C GLN A 47 17.58 -9.01 13.16
N VAL A 48 17.46 -10.22 12.61
CA VAL A 48 18.58 -11.19 12.51
C VAL A 48 19.46 -10.93 11.28
N TYR A 49 18.85 -10.69 10.13
CA TYR A 49 19.53 -10.64 8.82
C TYR A 49 19.65 -9.24 8.24
N GLY A 50 19.00 -8.25 8.84
CA GLY A 50 18.95 -6.88 8.36
C GLY A 50 17.80 -6.67 7.37
N GLU A 51 17.26 -5.45 7.39
CA GLU A 51 16.10 -5.05 6.59
C GLU A 51 16.30 -5.20 5.09
N ALA A 52 17.45 -4.78 4.56
CA ALA A 52 17.73 -4.80 3.13
C ALA A 52 17.67 -6.22 2.53
N LEU A 53 18.27 -7.20 3.22
CA LEU A 53 18.34 -8.58 2.74
C LEU A 53 16.97 -9.26 2.75
N VAL A 54 16.19 -9.04 3.81
CA VAL A 54 14.82 -9.57 3.92
C VAL A 54 13.92 -8.95 2.86
N HIS A 55 14.05 -7.64 2.64
CA HIS A 55 13.27 -6.94 1.62
C HIS A 55 13.57 -7.46 0.20
N GLU A 56 14.85 -7.64 -0.16
CA GLU A 56 15.23 -8.20 -1.46
C GLU A 56 14.68 -9.62 -1.64
N LYS A 57 14.80 -10.46 -0.61
CA LYS A 57 14.36 -11.85 -0.66
C LYS A 57 12.85 -11.99 -0.87
N ILE A 58 12.06 -11.22 -0.11
CA ILE A 58 10.60 -11.22 -0.23
C ILE A 58 10.18 -10.79 -1.64
N ASN A 59 10.77 -9.72 -2.17
CA ASN A 59 10.47 -9.26 -3.53
C ASN A 59 10.83 -10.30 -4.60
N SER A 60 11.93 -11.04 -4.45
CA SER A 60 12.27 -12.14 -5.37
C SER A 60 11.21 -13.24 -5.35
N ILE A 61 10.79 -13.68 -4.16
CA ILE A 61 9.78 -14.73 -4.00
C ILE A 61 8.43 -14.27 -4.57
N VAL A 62 8.02 -13.04 -4.28
CA VAL A 62 6.77 -12.47 -4.83
C VAL A 62 6.84 -12.40 -6.36
N ARG A 63 7.99 -11.99 -6.94
CA ARG A 63 8.17 -11.97 -8.40
C ARG A 63 8.07 -13.37 -9.00
N GLU A 64 8.68 -14.37 -8.38
CA GLU A 64 8.61 -15.77 -8.81
C GLU A 64 7.16 -16.29 -8.75
N ALA A 65 6.47 -16.04 -7.64
CA ALA A 65 5.08 -16.44 -7.45
C ALA A 65 4.16 -15.77 -8.50
N LEU A 66 4.31 -14.47 -8.74
CA LEU A 66 3.54 -13.75 -9.75
C LEU A 66 3.85 -14.21 -11.17
N SER A 67 5.10 -14.59 -11.47
CA SER A 67 5.47 -15.18 -12.77
C SER A 67 4.70 -16.47 -13.02
N LEU A 68 4.57 -17.34 -12.01
CA LEU A 68 3.80 -18.58 -12.12
C LEU A 68 2.30 -18.33 -12.30
N VAL A 69 1.74 -17.33 -11.62
CA VAL A 69 0.33 -16.92 -11.78
C VAL A 69 0.07 -16.29 -13.15
N ALA A 70 0.97 -15.44 -13.64
CA ALA A 70 0.88 -14.87 -14.98
C ALA A 70 0.96 -15.95 -16.07
N LEU A 71 1.90 -16.89 -15.93
CA LEU A 71 2.03 -18.05 -16.82
C LEU A 71 0.77 -18.92 -16.84
N THR A 72 0.03 -19.02 -15.73
CA THR A 72 -1.23 -19.76 -15.68
C THR A 72 -2.39 -19.00 -16.32
N LYS A 73 -2.43 -17.67 -16.18
CA LYS A 73 -3.42 -16.83 -16.87
C LYS A 73 -3.23 -16.85 -18.40
N ASP A 74 -1.99 -16.74 -18.87
CA ASP A 74 -1.66 -16.78 -20.30
C ASP A 74 -1.98 -18.14 -20.95
N ARG A 75 -1.90 -19.23 -20.17
CA ARG A 75 -2.25 -20.59 -20.61
C ARG A 75 -3.76 -20.80 -20.77
N GLN A 76 -4.59 -20.14 -19.96
CA GLN A 76 -6.05 -20.25 -20.07
C GLN A 76 -6.61 -19.51 -21.29
N GLU A 77 -5.97 -18.44 -21.74
CA GLU A 77 -6.38 -17.73 -22.96
C GLU A 77 -6.04 -18.51 -24.24
N THR A 78 -5.02 -19.37 -24.20
CA THR A 78 -4.62 -20.20 -25.35
C THR A 78 -5.44 -21.49 -25.48
N GLU A 79 -5.97 -22.04 -24.39
CA GLU A 79 -6.80 -23.27 -24.40
C GLU A 79 -8.30 -23.00 -24.62
N SER A 80 -8.78 -21.75 -24.50
CA SER A 80 -10.18 -21.39 -24.78
C SER A 80 -10.46 -21.10 -26.27
N GLN A 81 -9.45 -21.20 -27.14
CA GLN A 81 -9.56 -20.96 -28.59
C GLN A 81 -9.25 -22.20 -29.45
N ALA A 82 -9.13 -23.39 -28.85
CA ALA A 82 -8.95 -24.67 -29.54
C ALA A 82 -10.16 -25.59 -29.32
#